data_AF-A0A3A8RC17-F1
#
_entry.id   AF-A0A3A8RC17-F1
#
_cell.length_a   1.000
_cell.length_b   1.000
_cell.length_c   1.000
_cell.angle_alpha   90.00
_cell.angle_beta   90.00
_cell.angle_gamma   90.00
#
_symmetry.space_group_name_H-M   'P 1'
#
loop_
_entity.id
_entity.type
_entity.pdbx_description
1 polymer ?
#
loop_
_entity_poly.entity_id
_entity_poly.type
_entity_poly.pdbx_seq_one_letter_code
_entity_poly.pdbx_strand_id
1 'polypeptide(L)'
;MSNTNEVVPPPAPSRLKRPVEVVRAELLADADVQQQAEMLKIPVAQYVEKILDYAIHPDKPPQLEIIPDEELKARDPKIPTVDEIGTHLQKIIDGEISISPAQQRDGFSSDKSHEQRYSAALGATAKPGQTVAPKPGAAVDPAEAKKGPIRG
;
A
#
# COMPACT_ATOMS: atom_id res chain seq x y z
N MET A 1 -9.30 -42.44 0.71
CA MET A 1 -9.52 -42.78 -0.70
C MET A 1 -10.91 -42.28 -1.10
N SER A 2 -10.99 -41.05 -1.59
CA SER A 2 -12.23 -40.50 -2.15
C SER A 2 -11.86 -39.42 -3.17
N ASN A 3 -11.43 -39.89 -4.35
CA ASN A 3 -11.36 -39.06 -5.55
C ASN A 3 -12.79 -38.75 -5.97
N THR A 4 -13.32 -37.65 -5.47
CA THR A 4 -14.59 -37.10 -5.96
C THR A 4 -14.30 -36.54 -7.35
N ASN A 5 -14.85 -37.22 -8.36
CA ASN A 5 -14.72 -36.86 -9.76
C ASN A 5 -15.33 -35.47 -9.96
N GLU A 6 -14.51 -34.42 -9.94
CA GLU A 6 -14.92 -33.08 -10.35
C GLU A 6 -15.31 -33.16 -11.82
N VAL A 7 -16.61 -33.09 -12.09
CA VAL A 7 -17.13 -32.95 -13.45
C VAL A 7 -16.80 -31.53 -13.89
N VAL A 8 -15.61 -31.36 -14.46
CA VAL A 8 -15.24 -30.15 -15.19
C VAL A 8 -16.27 -30.01 -16.32
N PRO A 9 -17.08 -28.93 -16.36
CA PRO A 9 -18.01 -28.71 -17.45
C PRO A 9 -17.24 -28.66 -18.78
N PRO A 10 -17.85 -29.08 -19.91
CA PRO A 10 -17.17 -29.06 -21.19
C PRO A 10 -16.66 -27.65 -21.47
N PRO A 11 -15.41 -27.49 -21.94
CA PRO A 11 -14.79 -26.18 -22.10
C PRO A 11 -15.68 -25.31 -22.98
N ALA A 12 -16.03 -24.11 -22.51
CA ALA A 12 -16.78 -23.18 -23.32
C ALA A 12 -16.01 -22.89 -24.63
N PRO A 13 -16.73 -22.69 -25.76
CA PRO A 13 -16.10 -22.46 -27.05
C PRO A 13 -15.18 -21.23 -26.97
N SER A 14 -14.02 -21.35 -27.62
CA SER A 14 -13.06 -20.26 -27.76
C SER A 14 -13.77 -18.96 -28.13
N ARG A 15 -13.46 -17.88 -27.43
CA ARG A 15 -14.02 -16.55 -27.73
C ARG A 15 -13.37 -15.93 -28.97
N LEU A 16 -12.29 -16.52 -29.48
CA LEU A 16 -11.60 -16.05 -30.67
C LEU A 16 -12.43 -16.38 -31.92
N LYS A 17 -13.01 -15.35 -32.52
CA LYS A 17 -13.71 -15.43 -33.83
C LYS A 17 -12.76 -15.40 -35.02
N ARG A 18 -11.50 -15.02 -34.80
CA ARG A 18 -10.46 -14.81 -35.81
C ARG A 18 -9.26 -15.72 -35.53
N PRO A 19 -8.45 -16.09 -36.54
CA PRO A 19 -7.27 -16.94 -36.34
C PRO A 19 -6.29 -16.35 -35.33
N VAL A 20 -5.65 -17.22 -34.55
CA VAL A 20 -4.78 -16.82 -33.42
C VAL A 20 -3.57 -16.02 -33.90
N GLU A 21 -3.01 -16.36 -35.05
CA GLU A 21 -1.81 -15.74 -35.63
C GLU A 21 -2.07 -14.28 -36.02
N VAL A 22 -3.26 -13.99 -36.54
CA VAL A 22 -3.68 -12.64 -36.92
C VAL A 22 -3.88 -11.80 -35.66
N VAL A 23 -4.61 -12.34 -34.68
CA VAL A 23 -4.86 -11.64 -33.40
C VAL A 23 -3.56 -11.41 -32.63
N ARG A 24 -2.61 -12.34 -32.68
CA ARG A 24 -1.29 -12.18 -32.06
C ARG A 24 -0.53 -10.99 -32.64
N ALA A 25 -0.48 -10.87 -33.97
CA ALA A 25 0.20 -9.77 -34.64
C ALA A 25 -0.45 -8.41 -34.33
N GLU A 26 -1.79 -8.37 -34.28
CA GLU A 26 -2.54 -7.17 -33.88
C GLU A 26 -2.23 -6.76 -32.44
N LEU A 27 -2.30 -7.70 -31.48
CA LEU A 27 -2.06 -7.43 -30.06
C LEU A 27 -0.61 -7.01 -29.77
N LEU A 28 0.37 -7.49 -30.53
CA LEU A 28 1.76 -7.05 -30.40
C LEU A 28 1.97 -5.60 -30.85
N ALA A 29 1.18 -5.12 -31.82
CA ALA A 29 1.25 -3.76 -32.34
C ALA A 29 0.38 -2.76 -31.55
N ASP A 30 -0.50 -3.25 -30.67
CA ASP A 30 -1.43 -2.43 -29.91
C ASP A 30 -0.72 -1.64 -28.80
N ALA A 31 -0.91 -0.32 -28.78
CA ALA A 31 -0.30 0.58 -27.82
C ALA A 31 -0.83 0.36 -26.38
N ASP A 32 -2.11 0.00 -26.22
CA ASP A 32 -2.70 -0.25 -24.90
C ASP A 32 -2.09 -1.53 -24.29
N VAL A 33 -1.95 -2.58 -25.10
CA VAL A 33 -1.31 -3.85 -24.67
C VAL A 33 0.16 -3.62 -24.26
N GLN A 34 0.88 -2.76 -24.99
CA GLN A 34 2.25 -2.40 -24.64
C GLN A 34 2.33 -1.65 -23.31
N GLN A 35 1.45 -0.66 -23.09
CA GLN A 35 1.39 0.10 -21.82
C GLN A 35 1.01 -0.80 -20.64
N GLN A 36 0.06 -1.70 -20.82
CA GLN A 36 -0.36 -2.65 -19.80
C GLN A 36 0.76 -3.61 -19.42
N ALA A 37 1.51 -4.12 -20.40
CA ALA A 37 2.67 -4.98 -20.16
C ALA A 37 3.77 -4.23 -19.37
N GLU A 38 4.02 -2.96 -19.71
CA GLU A 38 4.98 -2.11 -18.98
C GLU A 38 4.55 -1.87 -17.52
N MET A 39 3.28 -1.54 -17.29
CA MET A 39 2.73 -1.35 -15.94
C MET A 39 2.85 -2.62 -15.09
N LEU A 40 2.62 -3.79 -15.70
CA LEU A 40 2.74 -5.09 -15.05
C LEU A 40 4.20 -5.58 -14.96
N LYS A 41 5.16 -4.84 -15.52
CA LYS A 41 6.58 -5.18 -15.58
C LYS A 41 6.85 -6.57 -16.18
N ILE A 42 6.08 -6.93 -17.21
CA ILE A 42 6.22 -8.19 -17.94
C ILE A 42 6.54 -7.91 -19.42
N PRO A 43 7.26 -8.80 -20.12
CA PRO A 43 7.48 -8.65 -21.55
C PRO A 43 6.15 -8.66 -22.33
N VAL A 44 6.00 -7.76 -23.30
CA VAL A 44 4.78 -7.63 -24.14
C VAL A 44 4.37 -8.96 -24.76
N ALA A 45 5.32 -9.72 -25.29
CA ALA A 45 5.05 -11.04 -25.86
C ALA A 45 4.43 -12.01 -24.85
N GLN A 46 4.92 -12.04 -23.60
CA GLN A 46 4.34 -12.90 -22.56
C GLN A 46 2.93 -12.45 -22.17
N TYR A 47 2.68 -11.14 -22.17
CA TYR A 47 1.35 -10.60 -21.89
C TYR A 47 0.34 -10.98 -22.98
N VAL A 48 0.73 -10.88 -24.26
CA VAL A 48 -0.11 -11.29 -25.40
C VAL A 48 -0.46 -12.78 -25.33
N GLU A 49 0.50 -13.66 -25.00
CA GLU A 49 0.20 -15.09 -24.82
C GLU A 49 -0.82 -15.33 -23.70
N LYS A 50 -0.74 -14.58 -22.59
CA LYS A 50 -1.75 -14.67 -21.52
C LYS A 50 -3.13 -14.24 -22.00
N ILE A 51 -3.22 -13.15 -22.77
CA ILE A 51 -4.50 -12.68 -23.34
C ILE A 51 -5.10 -13.76 -24.25
N LEU A 52 -4.29 -14.34 -25.14
CA LEU A 52 -4.73 -15.40 -26.05
C LEU A 52 -5.15 -16.67 -25.30
N ASP A 53 -4.40 -17.08 -24.28
CA ASP A 53 -4.71 -18.23 -23.43
C ASP A 53 -6.08 -18.07 -22.74
N TYR A 54 -6.37 -16.90 -22.15
CA TYR A 54 -7.69 -16.63 -21.56
C TYR A 54 -8.81 -16.47 -22.59
N ALA A 55 -8.51 -16.02 -23.81
CA ALA A 55 -9.50 -15.94 -24.89
C ALA A 55 -9.89 -17.33 -25.42
N ILE A 56 -8.93 -18.27 -25.46
CA ILE A 56 -9.14 -19.66 -25.86
C ILE A 56 -9.79 -20.46 -24.73
N HIS A 57 -9.39 -20.19 -23.48
CA HIS A 57 -9.85 -20.90 -22.28
C HIS A 57 -10.61 -19.94 -21.33
N PRO A 58 -11.84 -19.53 -21.68
CA PRO A 58 -12.59 -18.54 -20.92
C PRO A 58 -13.00 -19.00 -19.51
N ASP A 59 -13.05 -20.31 -19.26
CA ASP A 59 -13.41 -20.89 -17.96
C ASP A 59 -12.18 -21.16 -17.07
N LYS A 60 -10.98 -20.82 -17.53
CA LYS A 60 -9.76 -21.03 -16.76
C LYS A 60 -9.81 -20.18 -15.49
N PRO A 61 -9.76 -20.79 -14.29
CA PRO A 61 -9.77 -20.03 -13.06
C PRO A 61 -8.48 -19.19 -12.96
N PRO A 62 -8.52 -18.05 -12.24
CA PRO A 62 -7.32 -17.26 -12.00
C PRO A 62 -6.27 -18.12 -11.29
N GLN A 63 -5.08 -18.18 -11.85
CA GLN A 63 -3.96 -18.89 -11.23
C GLN A 63 -3.46 -18.09 -10.04
N LEU A 64 -3.69 -18.60 -8.83
CA LEU A 64 -3.13 -18.06 -7.61
C LEU A 64 -1.77 -18.72 -7.37
N GLU A 65 -0.71 -17.91 -7.39
CA GLU A 65 0.63 -18.37 -6.97
C GLU A 65 0.71 -18.23 -5.45
N ILE A 66 0.58 -19.35 -4.74
CA ILE A 66 0.80 -19.40 -3.28
C ILE A 66 2.28 -19.70 -3.06
N ILE A 67 3.04 -18.67 -2.71
CA ILE A 67 4.47 -18.79 -2.42
C ILE A 67 4.62 -18.84 -0.90
N PRO A 68 5.30 -19.86 -0.33
CA PRO A 68 5.53 -19.92 1.10
C PRO A 68 6.52 -18.83 1.55
N ASP A 69 6.39 -18.38 2.80
CA ASP A 69 7.20 -17.30 3.37
C ASP A 69 8.72 -17.56 3.27
N GLU A 70 9.16 -18.81 3.38
CA GLU A 70 10.56 -19.21 3.22
C GLU A 70 11.10 -18.92 1.80
N GLU A 71 10.30 -19.21 0.77
CA GLU A 71 10.66 -18.92 -0.62
C GLU A 71 10.62 -17.41 -0.91
N LEU A 72 9.70 -16.68 -0.27
CA LEU A 72 9.66 -15.22 -0.37
C LEU A 72 10.90 -14.58 0.28
N LYS A 73 11.29 -15.04 1.48
CA LYS A 73 12.53 -14.60 2.15
C LYS A 73 13.78 -14.97 1.36
N ALA A 74 13.79 -16.10 0.68
CA ALA A 74 14.89 -16.48 -0.20
C ALA A 74 15.02 -15.56 -1.43
N ARG A 75 13.90 -15.07 -1.97
CA ARG A 75 13.88 -14.09 -3.08
C ARG A 75 14.26 -12.69 -2.62
N ASP A 76 13.71 -12.24 -1.49
CA ASP A 76 14.07 -10.97 -0.85
C ASP A 76 14.01 -11.10 0.69
N PRO A 77 15.16 -11.05 1.38
CA PRO A 77 15.24 -11.15 2.84
C PRO A 77 14.47 -10.06 3.59
N LYS A 78 14.13 -8.95 2.94
CA LYS A 78 13.40 -7.83 3.55
C LYS A 78 11.88 -8.01 3.55
N ILE A 79 11.35 -9.00 2.83
CA ILE A 79 9.91 -9.26 2.84
C ILE A 79 9.50 -9.70 4.24
N PRO A 80 8.52 -9.03 4.88
CA PRO A 80 8.06 -9.43 6.20
C PRO A 80 7.20 -10.71 6.10
N THR A 81 7.43 -11.67 7.00
CA THR A 81 6.58 -12.87 7.11
C THR A 81 5.29 -12.57 7.86
N VAL A 82 4.31 -13.48 7.78
CA VAL A 82 3.04 -13.33 8.52
C VAL A 82 3.27 -13.21 10.03
N ASP A 83 4.18 -14.00 10.58
CA ASP A 83 4.52 -13.98 12.02
C ASP A 83 5.21 -12.68 12.44
N GLU A 84 6.10 -12.15 11.58
CA GLU A 84 6.77 -10.87 11.82
C GLU A 84 5.77 -9.70 11.81
N ILE A 85 4.81 -9.71 10.89
CA ILE A 85 3.72 -8.73 10.85
C ILE A 85 2.82 -8.86 12.08
N GLY A 86 2.45 -10.09 12.46
CA GLY A 86 1.65 -10.33 13.66
C GLY A 86 2.32 -9.78 14.91
N THR A 87 3.62 -10.04 15.07
CA THR A 87 4.42 -9.50 16.18
C THR A 87 4.48 -7.97 16.14
N HIS A 88 4.63 -7.38 14.95
CA HIS A 88 4.65 -5.92 14.79
C HIS A 88 3.30 -5.28 15.19
N LEU A 89 2.19 -5.88 14.76
CA LEU A 89 0.84 -5.44 15.13
C LEU A 89 0.59 -5.59 16.64
N GLN A 90 1.09 -6.65 17.26
CA GLN A 90 0.97 -6.82 18.71
C GLN A 90 1.74 -5.73 19.47
N LYS A 91 2.95 -5.38 19.04
CA LYS A 91 3.73 -4.27 19.63
C LYS A 91 3.06 -2.90 19.48
N ILE A 92 2.26 -2.71 18.43
CA ILE A 92 1.42 -1.51 18.28
C ILE A 92 0.30 -1.52 19.33
N ILE A 93 -0.37 -2.66 19.52
CA ILE A 93 -1.45 -2.81 20.50
C ILE A 93 -0.91 -2.60 21.93
N ASP A 94 0.25 -3.16 22.23
CA ASP A 94 0.90 -3.06 23.54
C ASP A 94 1.48 -1.66 23.82
N GLY A 95 1.47 -0.77 22.81
CA GLY A 95 1.94 0.61 22.92
C GLY A 95 3.46 0.76 22.86
N GLU A 96 4.22 -0.30 22.57
CA GLU A 96 5.67 -0.24 22.35
C GLU A 96 6.00 0.53 21.05
N ILE A 97 5.15 0.39 20.03
CA ILE A 97 5.25 1.11 18.77
C ILE A 97 4.21 2.21 18.76
N SER A 98 4.66 3.44 19.00
CA SER A 98 3.79 4.61 18.91
C SER A 98 3.48 4.95 17.45
N ILE A 99 2.22 4.75 17.03
CA ILE A 99 1.75 5.25 15.74
C ILE A 99 1.59 6.76 15.88
N SER A 100 2.56 7.52 15.36
CA SER A 100 2.42 8.95 15.29
C SER A 100 1.32 9.30 14.26
N PRO A 101 0.33 10.14 14.61
CA PRO A 101 -0.63 10.68 13.64
C PRO A 101 0.06 11.41 12.47
N ALA A 102 1.30 11.87 12.70
CA ALA A 102 2.17 12.48 11.71
C ALA A 102 2.69 11.47 10.67
N GLN A 103 2.80 10.20 11.00
CA GLN A 103 3.33 9.16 10.09
C GLN A 103 2.22 8.46 9.29
N GLN A 104 0.95 8.76 9.59
CA GLN A 104 -0.20 8.31 8.81
C GLN A 104 -0.33 9.11 7.52
N ARG A 105 0.60 8.91 6.57
CA ARG A 105 0.36 9.25 5.16
C ARG A 105 -0.56 8.20 4.58
N ASP A 106 -1.85 8.44 4.69
CA ASP A 106 -2.81 7.71 3.89
C ASP A 106 -2.78 8.24 2.45
N GLY A 107 -2.38 7.40 1.49
CA GLY A 107 -2.40 7.72 0.06
C GLY A 107 -3.80 7.88 -0.52
N PHE A 108 -4.85 7.59 0.27
CA PHE A 108 -6.26 7.79 -0.11
C PHE A 108 -6.81 9.18 0.25
N SER A 109 -6.06 10.02 0.97
CA SER A 109 -6.47 11.39 1.32
C SER A 109 -5.80 12.43 0.41
N SER A 110 -6.57 13.06 -0.48
CA SER A 110 -6.07 14.10 -1.41
C SER A 110 -5.76 15.44 -0.75
N ASP A 111 -6.25 15.66 0.47
CA ASP A 111 -6.15 16.95 1.13
C ASP A 111 -4.85 17.06 1.94
N LYS A 112 -4.23 18.25 1.91
CA LYS A 112 -3.03 18.64 2.68
C LYS A 112 -3.16 18.52 4.21
N SER A 113 -4.24 17.90 4.68
CA SER A 113 -4.51 17.53 6.07
C SER A 113 -3.36 16.76 6.73
N HIS A 114 -2.53 16.05 5.96
CA HIS A 114 -1.36 15.36 6.48
C HIS A 114 -0.33 16.33 7.10
N GLU A 115 -0.01 17.45 6.45
CA GLU A 115 0.94 18.45 6.99
C GLU A 115 0.41 19.16 8.24
N GLN A 116 -0.90 19.38 8.30
CA GLN A 116 -1.57 19.96 9.47
C GLN A 116 -1.59 18.98 10.65
N ARG A 117 -1.84 17.68 10.41
CA ARG A 117 -1.74 16.63 11.44
C ARG A 117 -0.29 16.45 11.91
N TYR A 118 0.66 16.51 10.98
CA TYR A 118 2.10 16.41 11.25
C TYR A 118 2.59 17.55 12.14
N SER A 119 2.25 18.79 11.79
CA SER A 119 2.63 19.99 12.57
C SER A 119 1.93 20.07 13.92
N ALA A 120 0.67 19.63 14.04
CA ALA A 120 -0.04 19.54 15.32
C ALA A 120 0.55 18.45 16.24
N ALA A 121 1.03 17.34 15.68
CA ALA A 121 1.68 16.27 16.45
C ALA A 121 3.08 16.66 16.96
N LEU A 122 3.81 17.49 16.21
CA LEU A 122 5.11 18.05 16.61
C LEU A 122 5.01 19.24 17.58
N GLY A 123 3.79 19.65 17.96
CA GLY A 123 3.56 20.78 18.87
C GLY A 123 3.90 22.15 18.28
N ALA A 124 4.11 22.24 16.96
CA ALA A 124 4.47 23.48 16.27
C ALA A 124 3.27 24.43 16.06
N THR A 125 2.03 23.93 16.21
CA THR A 125 0.82 24.76 16.26
C THR A 125 -0.21 24.16 17.21
N ALA A 126 -0.94 25.03 17.92
CA ALA A 126 -1.99 24.64 18.87
C ALA A 126 -3.14 23.92 18.13
N LYS A 127 -3.63 22.81 18.70
CA LYS A 127 -4.83 22.12 18.23
C LYS A 127 -6.02 23.09 18.23
N PRO A 128 -6.83 23.16 17.15
CA PRO A 128 -8.06 23.93 17.18
C PRO A 128 -9.04 23.27 18.17
N GLY A 129 -9.35 23.97 19.27
CA GLY A 129 -10.39 23.58 20.22
C GLY A 129 -9.98 23.34 21.68
N GLN A 130 -8.72 23.53 22.08
CA GLN A 130 -8.34 23.47 23.51
C GLN A 130 -8.13 24.87 24.10
N THR A 131 -9.11 25.33 24.89
CA THR A 131 -8.88 26.35 25.92
C THR A 131 -8.15 25.68 27.08
N VAL A 132 -6.82 25.84 27.16
CA VAL A 132 -6.06 25.41 28.33
C VAL A 132 -6.00 26.59 29.31
N ALA A 133 -6.71 26.45 30.43
CA ALA A 133 -6.56 27.35 31.58
C ALA A 133 -5.10 27.36 32.07
N PRO A 134 -4.55 28.51 32.52
CA PRO A 134 -3.15 28.59 32.89
C PRO A 134 -2.90 27.79 34.18
N LYS A 135 -2.01 26.80 34.14
CA LYS A 135 -1.54 26.09 35.33
C LYS A 135 -0.20 26.71 35.81
N PRO A 136 -0.04 26.95 37.12
CA PRO A 136 0.95 27.88 37.67
C PRO A 136 2.33 27.24 37.79
N GLY A 137 3.36 28.08 37.64
CA GLY A 137 4.76 27.70 37.83
C GLY A 137 5.63 27.93 36.61
N ALA A 138 5.57 29.14 36.02
CA ALA A 138 6.64 29.59 35.14
C ALA A 138 7.85 29.92 36.03
N ALA A 139 8.90 29.09 35.94
CA ALA A 139 10.21 29.46 36.42
C ALA A 139 10.67 30.67 35.61
N VAL A 140 10.86 31.79 36.31
CA VAL A 140 11.38 33.03 35.75
C VAL A 140 12.88 32.86 35.57
N ASP A 141 13.38 32.98 34.33
CA ASP A 141 14.81 33.06 34.04
C ASP A 141 15.38 34.35 34.67
N PRO A 142 16.47 34.29 35.46
CA PRO A 142 16.91 35.41 36.32
C PRO A 142 17.69 36.53 35.60
N ALA A 143 17.63 36.64 34.27
CA ALA A 143 18.44 37.60 33.51
C ALA A 143 17.81 38.99 33.30
N GLU A 144 16.53 39.21 33.64
CA GLU A 144 15.80 40.44 33.27
C GLU A 144 15.34 41.29 34.47
N ALA A 145 16.00 41.16 35.62
CA ALA A 145 15.66 41.88 36.85
C ALA A 145 16.73 42.91 37.30
N LYS A 146 17.23 43.77 36.39
CA LYS A 146 17.98 44.99 36.78
C LYS A 146 17.74 46.16 35.82
N LYS A 147 16.61 46.84 35.96
CA LYS A 147 16.50 48.32 35.87
C LYS A 147 15.05 48.74 36.14
N GLY A 148 14.75 49.03 37.41
CA GLY A 148 13.62 49.92 37.69
C GLY A 148 14.02 51.36 37.41
N PRO A 149 13.12 52.24 36.94
CA PRO A 149 13.21 53.65 37.19
C PRO A 149 12.37 54.04 38.41
N ILE A 150 12.99 54.85 39.24
CA ILE A 150 12.48 55.49 40.45
C ILE A 150 11.38 56.50 40.08
N ARG A 151 10.37 56.61 40.94
CA ARG A 151 9.26 57.58 40.87
C ARG A 151 9.75 59.04 40.81
N GLY A 152 9.06 59.85 40.02
CA GLY A 152 8.93 61.30 40.13
C GLY A 152 7.50 61.68 39.78
#